data_AF-A0A6N8H4H5-F1
#
_entry.id   AF-A0A6N8H4H5-F1
#
_cell.length_a   1.000
_cell.length_b   1.000
_cell.length_c   1.000
_cell.angle_alpha   90.00
_cell.angle_beta   90.00
_cell.angle_gamma   90.00
#
_symmetry.space_group_name_H-M   'P 1'
#
loop_
_entity.id
_entity.type
_entity.pdbx_description
1 polymer ?
#
loop_
_entity_poly.entity_id
_entity_poly.type
_entity_poly.pdbx_seq_one_letter_code
_entity_poly.pdbx_strand_id
1 'polypeptide(L)'
;MSEYKLKPGKLGKKIMDAYQGIEDKFVDKFLEEDGSLKTGGMAEKATAAYHKVEDTVVGGYKKVENAFVDAFLEKVDEPESKDSEEKK
;
A
#
# COMPACT_ATOMS: atom_id res chain seq x y z
N MET A 1 -9.80 -22.81 28.07
CA MET A 1 -9.15 -23.63 27.03
C MET A 1 -7.71 -23.82 27.46
N SER A 2 -7.34 -25.01 27.92
CA SER A 2 -5.97 -25.26 28.40
C SER A 2 -5.02 -25.37 27.21
N GLU A 3 -4.03 -24.48 27.12
CA GLU A 3 -2.93 -24.61 26.17
C GLU A 3 -2.12 -25.87 26.49
N TYR A 4 -2.21 -26.89 25.64
CA TYR A 4 -1.37 -28.07 25.73
C TYR A 4 0.03 -27.73 25.20
N LYS A 5 1.00 -27.56 26.10
CA LYS A 5 2.42 -27.51 25.73
C LYS A 5 3.01 -28.92 25.79
N LEU A 6 3.38 -29.47 24.63
CA LEU A 6 4.23 -30.67 24.56
C LEU A 6 5.49 -30.41 25.40
N LYS A 7 5.80 -31.30 26.34
CA LYS A 7 7.11 -31.31 27.01
C LYS A 7 8.06 -32.10 26.13
N PRO A 8 8.96 -31.46 25.35
CA PRO A 8 9.87 -32.22 24.49
C PRO A 8 10.85 -32.97 25.38
N GLY A 9 10.71 -34.30 25.43
CA GLY A 9 11.84 -35.17 25.82
C GLY A 9 12.99 -35.03 24.81
N LYS A 10 14.08 -35.79 24.99
CA LYS A 10 15.25 -35.73 24.08
C LYS A 10 14.88 -35.87 22.60
N LEU A 11 13.89 -36.69 22.28
CA LEU A 11 13.38 -36.88 20.92
C LEU A 11 12.61 -35.66 20.41
N GLY A 12 11.75 -35.07 21.24
CA GLY A 12 11.00 -33.86 20.89
C GLY A 12 11.92 -32.67 20.62
N LYS A 13 13.01 -32.54 21.37
CA LYS A 13 14.00 -31.48 21.16
C LYS A 13 14.69 -31.60 19.80
N LYS A 14 15.14 -32.81 19.41
CA LYS A 14 15.73 -33.05 18.08
C LYS A 14 14.79 -32.69 16.94
N ILE A 15 13.51 -32.97 17.09
CA ILE A 15 12.50 -32.63 16.09
C ILE A 15 12.34 -31.12 16.00
N MET A 16 12.21 -30.42 17.14
CA MET A 16 12.14 -28.95 17.17
C MET A 16 13.38 -28.30 16.54
N ASP A 17 14.58 -28.79 16.86
CA ASP A 17 15.84 -28.28 16.29
C ASP A 17 15.85 -28.46 14.75
N ALA A 18 15.30 -29.56 14.24
CA ALA A 18 15.19 -29.81 12.80
C ALA A 18 14.18 -28.87 12.12
N TYR A 19 13.03 -28.62 12.76
CA TYR A 19 12.04 -27.65 12.26
C TYR A 19 12.61 -26.24 12.26
N GLN A 20 13.24 -25.84 13.35
CA GLN A 20 13.88 -24.53 13.46
C GLN A 20 14.95 -24.35 12.39
N GLY A 21 15.79 -25.37 12.13
CA GLY A 21 16.77 -25.31 11.05
C GLY A 21 16.16 -25.23 9.64
N ILE A 22 14.91 -25.66 9.43
CA ILE A 22 14.18 -25.47 8.17
C ILE A 22 13.62 -24.04 8.10
N GLU A 23 13.06 -23.53 9.20
CA GLU A 23 12.56 -22.17 9.32
C GLU A 23 13.66 -21.15 9.08
N ASP A 24 14.82 -21.31 9.73
CA ASP A 24 15.97 -20.42 9.57
C ASP A 24 16.41 -20.34 8.09
N LYS A 25 16.47 -21.48 7.40
CA LYS A 25 16.81 -21.54 5.98
C LYS A 25 15.76 -20.88 5.08
N PHE A 26 14.48 -20.98 5.45
CA PHE A 26 13.41 -20.32 4.72
C PHE A 26 13.50 -18.80 4.87
N VAL A 27 13.68 -18.32 6.11
CA VAL A 27 13.86 -16.90 6.42
C VAL A 27 15.07 -16.34 5.65
N ASP A 28 16.23 -17.00 5.75
CA ASP A 28 17.44 -16.57 5.05
C ASP A 28 17.27 -16.52 3.52
N LYS A 29 16.53 -17.47 2.95
CA LYS A 29 16.39 -17.60 1.49
C LYS A 29 15.31 -16.69 0.92
N PHE A 30 14.23 -16.46 1.65
CA PHE A 30 13.02 -15.85 1.10
C PHE A 30 12.56 -14.58 1.80
N LEU A 31 13.10 -14.20 2.96
CA LEU A 31 12.63 -13.02 3.70
C LEU A 31 13.74 -11.96 3.88
N GLU A 32 13.37 -10.70 3.78
CA GLU A 32 14.17 -9.54 4.20
C GLU A 32 14.06 -9.35 5.73
N GLU A 33 14.86 -8.46 6.31
CA GLU A 33 14.89 -8.23 7.77
C GLU A 33 13.55 -7.74 8.35
N ASP A 34 12.72 -7.08 7.54
CA ASP A 34 11.38 -6.60 7.92
C ASP A 34 10.29 -7.69 7.80
N GLY A 35 10.66 -8.91 7.40
CA GLY A 35 9.73 -10.02 7.19
C GLY A 35 8.99 -9.99 5.85
N SER A 36 9.30 -9.03 4.96
CA SER A 36 8.81 -9.04 3.58
C SER A 36 9.55 -10.10 2.76
N LEU A 37 8.95 -10.54 1.65
CA LEU A 37 9.62 -11.48 0.75
C LEU A 37 10.81 -10.80 0.06
N LYS A 38 11.91 -11.53 -0.11
CA LYS A 38 13.02 -11.23 -1.03
C LYS A 38 12.52 -11.32 -2.47
N THR A 39 11.65 -10.41 -2.85
CA THR A 39 11.21 -10.26 -4.22
C THR A 39 12.40 -9.61 -4.92
N GLY A 40 13.25 -10.41 -5.56
CA GLY A 40 14.42 -9.88 -6.28
C GLY A 40 14.01 -8.70 -7.18
N GLY A 41 14.93 -7.77 -7.47
CA GLY A 41 14.62 -6.43 -8.02
C GLY A 41 13.78 -6.35 -9.30
N MET A 42 13.40 -7.49 -9.89
CA MET A 42 12.38 -7.61 -10.93
C MET A 42 10.96 -7.28 -10.43
N ALA A 43 10.61 -7.62 -9.18
CA ALA A 43 9.30 -7.32 -8.62
C ALA A 43 9.13 -5.82 -8.32
N GLU A 44 10.14 -5.19 -7.71
CA GLU A 44 10.18 -3.74 -7.51
C GLU A 44 10.13 -2.97 -8.83
N LYS A 45 10.83 -3.45 -9.86
CA LYS A 45 10.76 -2.86 -11.20
C LYS A 45 9.37 -2.98 -11.81
N ALA A 46 8.69 -4.12 -11.60
CA ALA A 46 7.34 -4.31 -12.09
C ALA A 46 6.35 -3.36 -11.39
N THR A 47 6.35 -3.29 -10.06
CA THR A 47 5.48 -2.38 -9.30
C THR A 47 5.75 -0.92 -9.65
N ALA A 48 7.01 -0.51 -9.75
CA ALA A 48 7.38 0.84 -10.17
C ALA A 48 6.90 1.18 -11.60
N ALA A 49 6.98 0.23 -12.53
CA ALA A 49 6.47 0.41 -13.89
C ALA A 49 4.94 0.57 -13.90
N TYR A 50 4.21 -0.23 -13.12
CA TYR A 50 2.76 -0.12 -12.98
C TYR A 50 2.35 1.24 -12.40
N HIS A 51 2.97 1.69 -11.31
CA HIS A 51 2.70 3.01 -10.73
C HIS A 51 2.97 4.14 -11.72
N LYS A 52 4.04 4.05 -12.52
CA LYS A 52 4.36 5.07 -13.53
C LYS A 52 3.29 5.18 -14.63
N VAL A 53 2.75 4.04 -15.06
CA VAL A 53 1.64 4.01 -16.02
C VAL A 53 0.38 4.62 -15.40
N GLU A 54 0.08 4.25 -14.15
CA GLU A 54 -1.06 4.81 -13.40
C GLU A 54 -0.96 6.33 -13.27
N ASP A 55 0.17 6.86 -12.81
CA ASP A 55 0.40 8.31 -12.68
C ASP A 55 0.24 9.05 -14.00
N THR A 56 0.72 8.45 -15.09
CA THR A 56 0.60 9.04 -16.43
C THR A 56 -0.85 9.11 -16.88
N VAL A 57 -1.62 8.03 -16.66
CA VAL A 57 -3.02 7.95 -17.06
C VAL A 57 -3.87 8.90 -16.21
N VAL A 58 -3.73 8.85 -14.88
CA VAL A 58 -4.46 9.73 -13.95
C VAL A 58 -4.11 11.19 -14.20
N GLY A 59 -2.82 11.51 -14.41
CA GLY A 59 -2.38 12.85 -14.76
C GLY A 59 -2.94 13.33 -16.11
N GLY A 60 -3.07 12.42 -17.08
CA GLY A 60 -3.73 12.69 -18.36
C GLY A 60 -5.21 13.04 -18.20
N TYR A 61 -5.95 12.24 -17.44
CA TYR A 61 -7.37 12.51 -17.16
C TYR A 61 -7.57 13.86 -16.46
N LYS A 62 -6.77 14.16 -15.43
CA LYS A 62 -6.85 15.47 -14.74
C LYS A 62 -6.63 16.66 -15.67
N LYS A 63 -5.75 16.54 -16.67
CA LYS A 63 -5.54 17.62 -17.65
C LYS A 63 -6.77 17.85 -18.53
N VAL A 64 -7.42 16.76 -18.96
CA VAL A 64 -8.65 16.84 -19.75
C VAL A 64 -9.77 17.43 -18.91
N GLU A 65 -9.92 17.00 -17.66
CA GLU A 65 -10.89 17.59 -16.73
C GLU A 65 -10.65 19.08 -16.52
N ASN A 66 -9.41 19.51 -16.24
CA ASN A 66 -9.09 20.92 -16.07
C ASN A 66 -9.38 21.73 -17.34
N ALA A 67 -8.99 21.22 -18.52
CA ALA A 67 -9.28 21.88 -19.78
C ALA A 67 -10.79 21.95 -20.07
N PHE A 68 -11.56 20.94 -19.66
CA PHE A 68 -13.01 20.95 -19.75
C PHE A 68 -13.62 21.98 -18.79
N VAL A 69 -13.18 22.04 -17.54
CA VAL A 69 -13.62 23.06 -16.58
C VAL A 69 -13.32 24.45 -17.12
N ASP A 70 -12.09 24.71 -17.58
CA ASP A 70 -11.69 26.02 -18.10
C ASP A 70 -12.47 26.42 -19.38
N ALA A 71 -12.78 25.45 -20.25
CA ALA A 71 -13.44 25.72 -21.53
C ALA A 71 -14.97 25.85 -21.41
N PHE A 72 -15.59 25.17 -20.44
CA PHE A 72 -17.04 25.03 -20.37
C PHE A 72 -17.67 25.58 -19.08
N LEU A 73 -16.88 25.91 -18.05
CA LEU A 73 -17.37 26.39 -16.76
C LEU A 73 -16.66 27.70 -16.38
N GLU A 74 -17.43 28.74 -16.08
CA GLU A 74 -16.91 29.91 -15.38
C GLU A 74 -17.04 29.69 -13.86
N LYS A 75 -16.00 30.04 -13.10
CA LYS A 75 -16.13 30.13 -11.64
C LYS A 75 -17.13 31.24 -11.34
N VAL A 76 -18.31 30.84 -10.91
CA VAL A 76 -19.22 31.75 -10.21
C VAL A 76 -18.54 31.99 -8.86
N ASP A 77 -17.79 33.08 -8.75
CA ASP A 77 -17.49 33.63 -7.43
C ASP A 77 -18.85 33.73 -6.73
N GLU A 78 -19.00 33.04 -5.60
CA GLU A 78 -20.20 33.10 -4.77
C GLU A 78 -20.64 34.56 -4.70
N PRO A 79 -21.92 34.88 -4.93
CA PRO A 79 -22.36 36.27 -4.87
C PRO A 79 -21.93 36.80 -3.51
N GLU A 80 -21.07 37.83 -3.50
CA GLU A 80 -20.84 38.65 -2.32
C GLU A 80 -22.20 38.84 -1.68
N SER A 81 -22.35 38.33 -0.46
CA SER A 81 -23.52 38.48 0.38
C SER A 81 -23.67 39.96 0.74
N LYS A 82 -24.07 40.75 -0.25
CA LYS A 82 -24.68 42.06 -0.10
C LYS A 82 -26.16 41.83 0.12
N ASP A 83 -26.50 41.18 1.23
CA ASP A 83 -27.79 41.44 1.86
C ASP A 83 -27.68 42.81 2.51
N SER A 84 -27.96 43.81 1.69
CA SER A 84 -28.53 45.08 2.10
C SER A 84 -29.77 44.79 2.95
N GLU A 85 -29.59 44.69 4.27
CA GLU A 85 -30.67 44.89 5.24
C GLU A 85 -31.07 46.37 5.22
N GLU A 86 -31.90 46.73 4.25
CA GLU A 86 -32.80 47.87 4.37
C GLU A 86 -34.22 47.32 4.40
N LYS A 87 -34.76 47.10 5.60
CA LYS A 87 -36.19 47.18 5.95
C LYS A 87 -36.38 46.93 7.44
N LYS A 88 -36.54 48.00 8.23
CA LYS A 88 -37.83 48.38 8.83
C LYS A 88 -37.74 49.72 9.56
#